data_AF-A0A662RKQ6-F1
#
_entry.id   AF-A0A662RKQ6-F1
#
_cell.length_a   1.000
_cell.length_b   1.000
_cell.length_c   1.000
_cell.angle_alpha   90.00
_cell.angle_beta   90.00
_cell.angle_gamma   90.00
#
_symmetry.space_group_name_H-M   'P 1'
#
loop_
_entity.id
_entity.type
_entity.pdbx_description
1 polymer ?
#
loop_
_entity_poly.entity_id
_entity_poly.type
_entity_poly.pdbx_seq_one_letter_code
_entity_poly.pdbx_strand_id
1 'polypeptide(L)'
;MMITQLRKAWAITKKDIQMYYLKGPVVIFGILFPLFLFLAFCIDRKLSPEFLIPGLIAMTLFFTSTSVSPVIAPWETQMKTLERLVSCPLTVRTMIFG
;
A
#
# COMPACT_ATOMS: atom_id res chain seq x y z
N MET A 1 10.64 -17.96 20.45
CA MET A 1 11.23 -18.00 19.09
C MET A 1 10.24 -17.56 18.01
N MET A 2 8.99 -18.04 17.99
CA MET A 2 7.97 -17.60 17.00
C MET A 2 7.42 -16.19 17.25
N ILE A 3 7.11 -15.84 18.51
CA ILE A 3 6.61 -14.52 18.90
C ILE A 3 7.61 -13.40 18.56
N THR A 4 8.91 -13.66 18.71
CA THR A 4 9.96 -12.69 18.36
C THR A 4 10.05 -12.46 16.85
N GLN A 5 9.79 -13.48 16.03
CA GLN A 5 9.71 -13.32 14.57
C GLN A 5 8.46 -12.54 14.17
N LEU A 6 7.31 -12.79 14.80
CA LEU A 6 6.08 -12.04 14.51
C LEU A 6 6.24 -10.54 14.84
N ARG A 7 6.91 -10.21 15.96
CA ARG A 7 7.24 -8.82 16.30
C ARG A 7 8.18 -8.17 15.27
N LYS A 8 9.13 -8.93 14.72
CA LYS A 8 10.02 -8.46 13.65
C LYS A 8 9.25 -8.23 12.34
N ALA A 9 8.36 -9.15 11.95
CA ALA A 9 7.49 -8.98 10.79
C ALA A 9 6.64 -7.70 10.93
N TRP A 10 5.99 -7.51 12.08
CA TRP A 10 5.22 -6.30 12.35
C TRP A 10 6.06 -5.00 12.27
N ALA A 11 7.32 -5.05 12.71
CA ALA A 11 8.23 -3.91 12.59
C ALA A 11 8.58 -3.61 11.12
N ILE A 12 8.73 -4.64 10.28
CA ILE A 12 8.93 -4.50 8.83
C ILE A 12 7.68 -3.88 8.20
N THR A 13 6.50 -4.43 8.46
CA THR A 13 5.22 -3.90 7.96
C THR A 13 5.04 -2.42 8.31
N LYS A 14 5.27 -2.06 9.58
CA LYS A 14 5.18 -0.67 10.03
C LYS A 14 6.17 0.23 9.29
N LYS A 15 7.41 -0.23 9.07
CA LYS A 15 8.42 0.50 8.29
C LYS A 15 7.96 0.70 6.86
N ASP A 16 7.48 -0.35 6.19
CA ASP A 16 7.05 -0.29 4.79
C ASP A 16 5.84 0.62 4.58
N ILE A 17 4.85 0.57 5.48
CA ILE A 17 3.71 1.50 5.46
C ILE A 17 4.21 2.95 5.51
N GLN A 18 5.09 3.28 6.46
CA GLN A 18 5.61 4.63 6.61
C GLN A 18 6.46 5.09 5.43
N MET A 19 7.25 4.19 4.83
CA MET A 19 8.13 4.54 3.72
C MET A 19 7.40 4.63 2.38
N TYR A 20 6.38 3.82 2.11
CA TYR A 20 5.79 3.72 0.77
C TYR A 20 4.44 4.41 0.63
N TYR A 21 3.58 4.34 1.64
CA TYR A 21 2.18 4.80 1.48
C TYR A 21 2.03 6.31 1.51
N LEU A 22 3.03 7.04 2.04
CA LEU A 22 3.05 8.50 2.05
C LEU A 22 3.70 9.10 0.79
N LYS A 23 4.05 8.28 -0.21
CA LYS A 23 4.65 8.78 -1.45
C LYS A 23 3.58 9.35 -2.38
N GLY A 24 3.93 10.46 -3.04
CA GLY A 24 3.01 11.20 -3.92
C GLY A 24 2.23 10.31 -4.89
N PRO A 25 2.88 9.45 -5.69
CA PRO A 25 2.16 8.55 -6.59
C PRO A 25 1.15 7.63 -5.88
N VAL A 26 1.49 7.11 -4.70
CA VAL A 26 0.63 6.21 -3.93
C VAL A 26 -0.59 6.94 -3.37
N VAL A 27 -0.40 8.15 -2.84
CA VAL A 27 -1.52 8.97 -2.32
C VAL A 27 -2.44 9.42 -3.46
N ILE A 28 -1.85 9.84 -4.59
CA ILE A 28 -2.62 10.32 -5.75
C ILE A 28 -3.44 9.18 -6.34
N PHE A 29 -2.82 8.06 -6.72
CA PHE A 29 -3.52 6.97 -7.38
C PHE A 29 -4.36 6.16 -6.40
N GLY A 30 -3.88 5.93 -5.18
CA GLY A 30 -4.58 5.11 -4.19
C GLY A 30 -5.75 5.81 -3.49
N ILE A 31 -5.71 7.13 -3.29
CA ILE A 31 -6.71 7.83 -2.48
C ILE A 31 -7.41 8.92 -3.29
N LEU A 32 -6.65 9.89 -3.82
CA LEU A 32 -7.26 11.07 -4.44
C LEU A 32 -8.03 10.70 -5.71
N PHE A 33 -7.45 9.90 -6.59
CA PHE A 33 -8.08 9.54 -7.86
C PHE A 33 -9.40 8.77 -7.68
N PRO A 34 -9.48 7.68 -6.88
CA PRO A 34 -10.75 6.99 -6.60
C PRO A 34 -11.79 7.89 -5.95
N LEU A 35 -11.38 8.77 -5.03
CA LEU A 35 -12.28 9.73 -4.37
C LEU A 35 -12.91 10.70 -5.39
N PHE A 36 -12.09 11.34 -6.22
CA PHE A 36 -12.59 12.27 -7.24
C PHE A 36 -13.45 11.57 -8.28
N LEU A 37 -13.10 10.33 -8.64
CA LEU A 37 -13.91 9.51 -9.54
C LEU A 37 -15.29 9.23 -8.93
N PHE A 38 -15.36 8.84 -7.66
CA PHE A 38 -16.64 8.67 -6.95
C PHE A 38 -17.46 9.96 -6.92
N LEU A 39 -16.84 11.10 -6.58
CA LEU A 39 -17.53 12.40 -6.58
C LEU A 39 -18.08 12.74 -7.97
N ALA A 40 -17.31 12.47 -9.03
CA ALA A 40 -17.75 12.69 -10.41
C ALA A 40 -18.95 11.81 -10.82
N PHE A 41 -19.06 10.60 -10.26
CA PHE A 41 -20.22 9.72 -10.49
C PHE A 41 -21.37 9.96 -9.51
N CYS A 42 -21.12 10.61 -8.38
CA CYS A 42 -22.15 10.97 -7.41
C CYS A 42 -22.92 12.23 -7.83
N ILE A 43 -22.24 13.18 -8.48
CA ILE A 43 -22.86 14.43 -8.93
C ILE A 43 -23.65 14.17 -10.22
N ASP A 44 -24.94 14.49 -10.17
CA ASP A 44 -25.85 14.56 -11.33
C ASP A 44 -26.02 13.25 -12.11
N ARG A 45 -25.69 12.11 -11.50
CA ARG A 45 -26.06 10.79 -12.01
C ARG A 45 -27.09 10.14 -11.11
N LYS A 46 -28.21 9.70 -11.70
CA LYS A 46 -29.27 8.93 -11.03
C LYS A 46 -28.82 7.48 -10.76
N LEU A 47 -27.65 7.30 -10.14
CA LEU A 47 -27.08 6.00 -9.80
C LEU A 47 -27.42 5.64 -8.36
N SER A 48 -27.81 4.39 -8.12
CA SER A 48 -28.07 3.89 -6.75
C SER A 48 -26.77 3.86 -5.94
N PRO A 49 -26.81 4.20 -4.63
CA PRO A 49 -25.69 3.98 -3.72
C PRO A 49 -25.18 2.54 -3.72
N GLU A 50 -26.07 1.57 -3.98
CA GLU A 50 -25.75 0.13 -4.07
C GLU A 50 -24.80 -0.19 -5.23
N PHE A 51 -24.75 0.68 -6.25
CA PHE A 51 -23.80 0.59 -7.36
C PHE A 51 -22.53 1.39 -7.09
N LEU A 52 -22.66 2.61 -6.56
CA LEU A 52 -21.54 3.54 -6.37
C LEU A 52 -20.57 3.09 -5.27
N ILE A 53 -21.07 2.60 -4.13
CA ILE A 53 -20.24 2.23 -2.99
C ILE A 53 -19.31 1.05 -3.32
N PRO A 54 -19.81 -0.10 -3.86
CA PRO A 54 -18.92 -1.19 -4.25
C PRO A 54 -17.92 -0.78 -5.34
N GLY A 55 -18.33 0.08 -6.28
CA GLY A 55 -17.44 0.62 -7.31
C GLY A 55 -16.27 1.41 -6.71
N LEU A 56 -16.54 2.31 -5.75
CA LEU A 56 -15.50 3.05 -5.04
C LEU A 56 -14.57 2.14 -4.25
N ILE A 57 -15.10 1.15 -3.54
CA ILE A 57 -14.29 0.19 -2.78
C ILE A 57 -13.37 -0.59 -3.72
N ALA A 58 -13.90 -1.09 -4.83
CA ALA A 58 -13.13 -1.85 -5.83
C ALA A 58 -12.03 -0.98 -6.46
N MET A 59 -12.35 0.25 -6.86
CA MET A 59 -11.38 1.20 -7.41
C MET A 59 -10.30 1.53 -6.39
N THR A 60 -10.68 1.85 -5.15
CA THR A 60 -9.72 2.17 -4.08
C THR A 60 -8.80 0.99 -3.81
N LEU A 61 -9.34 -0.23 -3.63
CA LEU A 61 -8.53 -1.44 -3.42
C LEU A 61 -7.58 -1.70 -4.58
N PHE A 62 -8.07 -1.62 -5.82
CA PHE A 62 -7.26 -1.88 -7.01
C PHE A 62 -6.12 -0.85 -7.15
N PHE A 63 -6.42 0.44 -7.07
CA PHE A 63 -5.41 1.48 -7.25
C PHE A 63 -4.45 1.59 -6.05
N THR A 64 -4.91 1.43 -4.81
CA THR A 64 -4.01 1.39 -3.65
C THR A 64 -3.04 0.22 -3.74
N SER A 65 -3.54 -0.98 -4.06
CA SER A 65 -2.71 -2.19 -4.17
C SER A 65 -1.65 -2.08 -5.27
N THR A 66 -1.95 -1.40 -6.38
CA THR A 66 -1.06 -1.36 -7.57
C THR A 66 -0.16 -0.14 -7.61
N SER A 67 -0.54 0.97 -6.96
CA SER A 67 0.22 2.24 -6.98
C SER A 67 1.58 2.18 -6.27
N VAL A 68 1.75 1.27 -5.31
CA VAL A 68 2.99 1.10 -4.54
C VAL A 68 4.08 0.38 -5.34
N SER A 69 3.72 -0.59 -6.18
CA SER A 69 4.68 -1.45 -6.90
C SER A 69 5.76 -0.71 -7.69
N PRO A 70 5.45 0.33 -8.50
CA PRO A 70 6.49 1.06 -9.24
C PRO A 70 7.37 1.96 -8.35
N VAL A 71 6.94 2.25 -7.11
CA VAL A 71 7.66 3.14 -6.19
C VAL A 71 8.66 2.37 -5.32
N ILE A 72 8.35 1.11 -4.96
CA ILE A 72 9.19 0.31 -4.05
C ILE A 72 10.60 0.13 -4.60
N ALA A 73 10.74 -0.45 -5.80
CA ALA A 73 12.06 -0.86 -6.29
C ALA A 73 13.06 0.32 -6.44
N PRO A 74 12.66 1.48 -7.03
CA PRO A 74 13.54 2.64 -7.07
C PRO A 74 13.93 3.16 -5.68
N TRP A 75 12.98 3.23 -4.73
CA TRP A 75 13.27 3.71 -3.38
C TRP A 75 14.12 2.76 -2.55
N GLU A 76 13.82 1.47 -2.58
CA GLU A 76 14.60 0.45 -1.90
C GLU A 76 16.06 0.48 -2.38
N THR A 77 16.26 0.61 -3.69
CA THR A 77 17.59 0.68 -4.31
C THR A 77 18.33 1.97 -3.92
N GLN A 78 17.65 3.12 -3.91
CA GLN A 78 18.28 4.39 -3.55
C GLN A 78 18.64 4.49 -2.06
N MET A 79 17.77 3.98 -1.19
CA MET A 79 17.94 4.03 0.26
C MET A 79 18.73 2.84 0.83
N LYS A 80 19.04 1.85 -0.02
CA LYS A 80 19.69 0.59 0.34
C LYS A 80 18.97 -0.17 1.48
N THR A 81 17.65 -0.02 1.53
CA THR A 81 16.85 -0.55 2.65
C THR A 81 16.64 -2.06 2.53
N LEU A 82 16.74 -2.63 1.33
CA LEU A 82 16.66 -4.05 1.07
C LEU A 82 17.93 -4.75 1.56
N GLU A 83 19.10 -4.21 1.25
CA GLU A 83 20.40 -4.73 1.71
C GLU A 83 20.49 -4.71 3.24
N ARG A 84 19.98 -3.63 3.85
CA ARG A 84 19.85 -3.54 5.32
C ARG A 84 18.93 -4.63 5.87
N LEU A 85 17.79 -4.88 5.23
CA LEU A 85 16.81 -5.87 5.68
C LEU A 85 17.36 -7.30 5.57
N VAL A 86 18.04 -7.63 4.47
CA VAL A 86 18.66 -8.94 4.21
C VAL A 86 19.82 -9.21 5.16
N SER A 87 20.53 -8.16 5.61
CA SER A 87 21.63 -8.28 6.58
C SER A 87 21.16 -8.50 8.03
N CYS A 88 19.86 -8.34 8.32
CA CYS A 88 19.34 -8.51 9.68
C CYS A 88 19.18 -9.98 10.06
N PRO A 89 19.29 -10.34 11.36
CA PRO A 89 19.11 -11.70 11.83
C PRO A 89 17.62 -12.08 11.89
N LEU A 90 17.01 -12.30 10.73
CA LEU A 90 15.60 -12.67 10.55
C LEU A 90 15.45 -13.74 9.48
N THR A 91 14.42 -14.58 9.62
CA THR A 91 14.17 -15.65 8.66
C THR A 91 13.56 -15.09 7.39
N VAL A 92 13.79 -15.74 6.24
CA VAL A 92 13.15 -15.38 4.96
C VAL A 92 11.63 -15.34 5.10
N ARG A 93 11.04 -16.26 5.87
CA ARG A 93 9.61 -16.26 6.16
C ARG A 93 9.17 -14.97 6.86
N THR A 94 9.92 -14.48 7.83
CA THR A 94 9.65 -13.21 8.52
C THR A 94 9.71 -12.02 7.57
N MET A 95 10.64 -12.04 6.61
CA MET A 95 10.78 -10.99 5.60
C MET A 95 9.62 -10.99 4.60
N ILE A 96 9.11 -12.16 4.21
CA ILE A 96 7.95 -12.28 3.30
C ILE A 96 6.64 -11.91 4.00
N PHE A 97 6.52 -12.23 5.30
CA PHE A 97 5.31 -11.93 6.08
C PHE A 97 5.22 -10.48 6.57
N GLY A 98 6.37 -9.82 6.74
CA GLY A 98 6.47 -8.43 7.18
C GLY A 98 6.20 -7.50 6.02
#